data_AF-A0A0F9Q287-F1
#
_entry.id   AF-A0A0F9Q287-F1
#
_cell.length_a   1.000
_cell.length_b   1.000
_cell.length_c   1.000
_cell.angle_alpha   90.00
_cell.angle_beta   90.00
_cell.angle_gamma   90.00
#
_symmetry.space_group_name_H-M   'P 1'
#
loop_
_entity.id
_entity.type
_entity.pdbx_description
1 polymer ?
#
loop_
_entity_poly.entity_id
_entity_poly.type
_entity_poly.pdbx_seq_one_letter_code
_entity_poly.pdbx_strand_id
1 'polypeptide(L)'
;MPPKYPRHFSYLTLAVWPEPWYLIDKWHLRAIKLQPDGKIGWFDYHIPTDDGFMKAVVFDDYDIAKGEAHNINNRLLKQIDDFPYSLEEKESLGFYPVSTDGSKKAENSKSLFASLRR
;
A
#
# COMPACT_ATOMS: atom_id res chain seq x y z
N MET A 1 -16.36 6.33 -23.72
CA MET A 1 -17.09 6.22 -22.43
C MET A 1 -16.16 6.67 -21.31
N PRO A 2 -16.61 7.49 -20.36
CA PRO A 2 -15.83 7.79 -19.17
C PRO A 2 -15.59 6.49 -18.36
N PRO A 3 -14.49 6.38 -17.60
CA PRO A 3 -14.25 5.20 -16.78
C PRO A 3 -15.38 5.03 -15.76
N LYS A 4 -15.80 3.78 -15.53
CA LYS A 4 -16.91 3.41 -14.63
C LYS A 4 -16.66 3.87 -13.19
N TYR A 5 -15.41 4.15 -12.83
CA TYR A 5 -14.99 4.69 -11.54
C TYR A 5 -13.85 5.72 -11.69
N PRO A 6 -13.64 6.60 -10.69
CA PRO A 6 -12.44 7.40 -10.58
C PRO A 6 -11.15 6.60 -10.85
N ARG A 7 -10.26 7.17 -11.67
CA ARG A 7 -9.01 6.51 -12.11
C ARG A 7 -8.11 6.05 -10.96
N HIS A 8 -8.22 6.64 -9.78
CA HIS A 8 -7.37 6.29 -8.65
C HIS A 8 -7.69 4.93 -8.01
N PHE A 9 -8.82 4.32 -8.35
CA PHE A 9 -9.13 2.96 -7.92
C PHE A 9 -8.26 1.91 -8.60
N SER A 10 -7.79 2.17 -9.82
CA SER A 10 -6.90 1.27 -10.55
C SER A 10 -5.41 1.54 -10.31
N TYR A 11 -5.05 2.56 -9.50
CA TYR A 11 -3.66 2.82 -9.17
C TYR A 11 -3.12 1.75 -8.24
N LEU A 12 -1.85 1.40 -8.42
CA LEU A 12 -1.19 0.43 -7.59
C LEU A 12 -1.13 0.95 -6.15
N THR A 13 -1.66 0.19 -5.20
CA THR A 13 -1.52 0.49 -3.76
C THR A 13 -0.21 -0.09 -3.25
N LEU A 14 0.64 0.76 -2.67
CA LEU A 14 1.95 0.34 -2.12
C LEU A 14 1.85 0.05 -0.62
N ALA A 15 1.04 0.82 0.10
CA ALA A 15 0.82 0.66 1.54
C ALA A 15 -0.49 1.31 1.97
N VAL A 16 -1.00 0.90 3.13
CA VAL A 16 -2.16 1.49 3.82
C VAL A 16 -1.86 1.77 5.29
N TRP A 17 -2.58 2.72 5.88
CA TRP A 17 -2.52 3.04 7.31
C TRP A 17 -3.90 3.51 7.80
N PRO A 18 -4.18 3.35 9.10
CA PRO A 18 -5.38 3.88 9.71
C PRO A 18 -5.35 5.41 9.77
N GLU A 19 -6.48 6.03 9.44
CA GLU A 19 -6.71 7.48 9.55
C GLU A 19 -8.08 7.72 10.19
N PRO A 20 -8.23 8.71 11.09
CA PRO A 20 -9.53 9.03 11.68
C PRO A 20 -10.44 9.71 10.65
N TRP A 21 -11.67 9.21 10.53
CA TRP A 21 -12.74 9.80 9.75
C TRP A 21 -13.64 10.66 10.65
N TYR A 22 -13.21 11.90 10.89
CA TYR A 22 -13.86 12.81 11.84
C TYR A 22 -15.34 13.10 11.56
N LEU A 23 -15.79 13.00 10.30
CA LEU A 23 -17.18 13.28 9.92
C LEU A 23 -18.19 12.26 10.47
N ILE A 24 -17.76 11.02 10.72
CA ILE A 24 -18.64 9.93 11.14
C ILE A 24 -18.18 9.27 12.45
N ASP A 25 -17.15 9.83 13.09
CA ASP A 25 -16.53 9.29 14.31
C ASP A 25 -16.13 7.82 14.16
N LYS A 26 -15.40 7.53 13.08
CA LYS A 26 -14.88 6.20 12.74
C LYS A 26 -13.44 6.28 12.30
N TRP A 27 -12.84 5.12 12.06
CA TRP A 27 -11.55 4.97 11.40
C TRP A 27 -11.73 4.43 10.00
N HIS A 28 -10.88 4.86 9.07
CA HIS A 28 -10.79 4.27 7.75
C HIS A 28 -9.33 3.98 7.41
N LEU A 29 -9.11 3.36 6.26
CA LEU A 29 -7.76 3.18 5.73
C LEU A 29 -7.51 4.20 4.64
N ARG A 30 -6.35 4.83 4.71
CA ARG A 30 -5.80 5.66 3.65
C ARG A 30 -4.63 4.90 3.02
N ALA A 31 -4.46 5.08 1.71
CA ALA A 31 -3.60 4.29 0.86
C ALA A 31 -2.60 5.18 0.11
N ILE A 32 -1.33 4.77 0.11
CA ILE A 32 -0.29 5.35 -0.75
C ILE A 32 -0.44 4.59 -2.05
N LYS A 33 -0.63 5.33 -3.15
CA LYS A 33 -0.72 4.73 -4.48
C LYS A 33 0.30 5.34 -5.43
N LEU A 34 0.85 4.48 -6.28
CA LEU A 34 1.69 4.86 -7.41
C LEU A 34 0.80 5.20 -8.61
N GLN A 35 0.89 6.44 -9.07
CA GLN A 35 0.18 6.94 -10.23
C GLN A 35 0.90 6.53 -11.54
N PRO A 36 0.21 6.53 -12.68
CA PRO A 36 0.82 6.19 -13.98
C PRO A 36 1.97 7.11 -14.40
N ASP A 37 2.04 8.33 -13.87
CA ASP A 37 3.15 9.27 -14.10
C ASP A 37 4.34 9.07 -13.15
N GLY A 38 4.32 7.98 -12.36
CA GLY A 38 5.36 7.64 -11.39
C GLY A 38 5.25 8.40 -10.06
N LYS A 39 4.25 9.26 -9.87
CA LYS A 39 4.10 10.01 -8.61
C LYS A 39 3.38 9.19 -7.55
N ILE A 40 3.72 9.46 -6.29
CA ILE A 40 3.04 8.92 -5.13
C ILE A 40 1.92 9.87 -4.70
N GLY A 41 0.73 9.33 -4.41
CA GLY A 41 -0.41 10.09 -3.89
C GLY A 41 -1.17 9.36 -2.78
N TRP A 42 -1.94 10.12 -2.00
CA TRP A 42 -2.72 9.63 -0.87
C TRP A 42 -4.19 9.52 -1.24
N PHE A 43 -4.76 8.32 -1.15
CA PHE A 43 -6.12 8.01 -1.59
C PHE A 43 -6.88 7.25 -0.52
N ASP A 44 -8.20 7.36 -0.49
CA ASP A 44 -9.01 6.51 0.38
C ASP A 44 -8.91 5.07 -0.10
N TYR A 45 -8.62 4.16 0.84
CA TYR A 45 -8.61 2.74 0.53
C TYR A 45 -10.05 2.23 0.39
N HIS A 46 -10.32 1.64 -0.77
CA HIS A 46 -11.61 1.06 -1.09
C HIS A 46 -11.42 -0.35 -1.59
N ILE A 47 -12.39 -1.21 -1.28
CA ILE A 47 -12.45 -2.58 -1.79
C ILE A 47 -13.59 -2.70 -2.81
N PRO A 48 -13.41 -3.52 -3.86
CA PRO A 48 -14.51 -3.83 -4.77
C PRO A 48 -15.56 -4.68 -4.05
N THR A 49 -16.83 -4.45 -4.38
CA THR A 49 -17.97 -5.25 -3.95
C THR A 49 -18.53 -6.07 -5.12
N ASP A 50 -19.28 -7.14 -4.84
CA ASP A 50 -19.77 -8.10 -5.85
C ASP A 50 -20.72 -7.46 -6.89
N ASP A 51 -21.40 -6.39 -6.50
CA ASP A 51 -22.23 -5.54 -7.35
C ASP A 51 -21.41 -4.57 -8.22
N GLY A 52 -20.09 -4.66 -8.15
CA GLY A 52 -19.13 -3.87 -8.89
C GLY A 52 -18.87 -2.50 -8.29
N PHE A 53 -19.46 -2.10 -7.16
CA PHE A 53 -19.15 -0.81 -6.54
C PHE A 53 -17.82 -0.83 -5.77
N MET A 54 -17.35 0.36 -5.37
CA MET A 54 -16.18 0.52 -4.51
C MET A 54 -16.66 0.97 -3.14
N LYS A 55 -16.30 0.22 -2.09
CA LYS A 55 -16.71 0.51 -0.71
C LYS A 55 -15.52 0.94 0.13
N ALA A 56 -15.66 2.05 0.85
CA ALA A 56 -14.71 2.45 1.88
C ALA A 56 -14.74 1.45 3.03
N VAL A 57 -13.57 1.04 3.51
CA VAL A 57 -13.48 0.16 4.68
C VAL A 57 -13.41 1.04 5.92
N VAL A 58 -14.35 0.81 6.84
CA VAL A 58 -14.58 1.66 8.02
C VAL A 58 -14.60 0.80 9.27
N PHE A 59 -14.03 1.30 10.36
CA PHE A 59 -13.87 0.60 11.63
C PHE A 59 -14.32 1.51 12.77
N ASP A 60 -14.85 0.90 13.83
CA ASP A 60 -15.23 1.63 15.04
C ASP A 60 -14.02 1.99 15.91
N ASP A 61 -12.92 1.26 15.75
CA ASP A 61 -11.78 1.29 16.66
C ASP A 61 -10.44 1.36 15.91
N TYR A 62 -9.50 2.10 16.51
CA TYR A 62 -8.16 2.30 15.96
C TYR A 62 -7.36 1.01 15.88
N ASP A 63 -7.39 0.19 16.92
CA ASP A 63 -6.58 -1.04 16.97
C ASP A 63 -7.09 -2.06 15.94
N ILE A 64 -8.40 -2.10 15.68
CA ILE A 64 -8.96 -2.89 14.57
C ILE A 64 -8.45 -2.36 13.22
N ALA A 65 -8.55 -1.05 12.97
CA ALA A 65 -8.08 -0.46 11.72
C ALA A 65 -6.57 -0.68 11.51
N LYS A 66 -5.77 -0.55 12.57
CA LYS A 66 -4.33 -0.81 12.58
C LYS A 66 -4.01 -2.28 12.28
N GLY A 67 -4.73 -3.21 12.89
CA GLY A 67 -4.59 -4.64 12.63
C GLY A 67 -4.87 -4.97 11.16
N GLU A 68 -5.93 -4.40 10.61
CA GLU A 68 -6.27 -4.62 9.20
C GLU A 68 -5.26 -3.97 8.24
N ALA A 69 -4.79 -2.76 8.54
CA ALA A 69 -3.72 -2.12 7.78
C ALA A 69 -2.45 -3.00 7.76
N HIS A 70 -2.08 -3.61 8.89
CA HIS A 70 -0.96 -4.53 8.96
C HIS A 70 -1.16 -5.77 8.07
N ASN A 71 -2.35 -6.38 8.11
CA ASN A 71 -2.68 -7.54 7.29
C ASN A 71 -2.62 -7.22 5.79
N ILE A 72 -3.18 -6.09 5.39
CA ILE A 72 -3.16 -5.63 3.99
C ILE A 72 -1.74 -5.36 3.55
N ASN A 73 -0.93 -4.64 4.32
CA ASN A 73 0.46 -4.37 3.98
C ASN A 73 1.27 -5.66 3.83
N ASN A 74 1.07 -6.65 4.71
CA ASN A 74 1.71 -7.95 4.57
C ASN A 74 1.30 -8.70 3.29
N ARG A 75 0.05 -8.53 2.83
CA ARG A 75 -0.41 -9.10 1.56
C ARG A 75 0.19 -8.37 0.36
N LEU A 76 0.20 -7.04 0.38
CA LEU A 76 0.80 -6.21 -0.67
C LEU A 76 2.28 -6.55 -0.85
N LEU A 77 3.01 -6.75 0.25
CA LEU A 77 4.41 -7.17 0.23
C LEU A 77 4.63 -8.50 -0.51
N LYS A 78 3.67 -9.44 -0.42
CA LYS A 78 3.75 -10.74 -1.11
C LYS A 78 3.39 -10.66 -2.60
N GLN A 79 2.67 -9.61 -3.00
CA GLN A 79 2.19 -9.41 -4.38
C GLN A 79 3.09 -8.49 -5.19
N ILE A 80 4.17 -7.99 -4.58
CA ILE A 80 5.19 -7.14 -5.21
C ILE A 80 5.73 -7.76 -6.50
N ASP A 81 5.92 -9.07 -6.49
CA ASP A 81 6.55 -9.80 -7.59
C ASP A 81 5.66 -9.83 -8.83
N ASP A 82 4.35 -9.80 -8.60
CA ASP A 82 3.33 -9.85 -9.64
C ASP A 82 3.13 -8.49 -10.34
N PHE A 83 3.75 -7.41 -9.84
CA PHE A 83 3.63 -6.11 -10.49
C PHE A 83 4.43 -6.06 -11.80
N PRO A 84 3.85 -5.47 -12.87
CA PRO A 84 4.46 -5.39 -14.19
C PRO A 84 5.51 -4.26 -14.27
N TYR A 85 6.39 -4.18 -13.27
CA TYR A 85 7.51 -3.25 -13.22
C TYR A 85 8.82 -3.98 -13.48
N SER A 86 9.81 -3.25 -14.01
CA SER A 86 11.16 -3.77 -14.16
C SER A 86 11.78 -4.10 -12.80
N LEU A 87 12.86 -4.89 -12.80
CA LEU A 87 13.60 -5.18 -11.58
C LEU A 87 14.12 -3.90 -10.91
N GLU A 88 14.64 -2.96 -11.71
CA GLU A 88 15.18 -1.66 -11.25
C GLU A 88 14.10 -0.79 -10.59
N GLU A 89 12.88 -0.78 -11.14
CA GLU A 89 11.74 -0.07 -10.57
C GLU A 89 11.29 -0.71 -9.25
N LYS A 90 11.30 -2.05 -9.17
CA LYS A 90 11.00 -2.77 -7.92
C LYS A 90 12.06 -2.49 -6.85
N GLU A 91 13.35 -2.53 -7.19
CA GLU A 91 14.45 -2.19 -6.28
C GLU A 91 14.35 -0.73 -5.78
N SER A 92 14.01 0.22 -6.66
CA SER A 92 13.86 1.65 -6.31
C SER A 92 12.71 1.93 -5.35
N LEU A 93 11.64 1.13 -5.42
CA LEU A 93 10.51 1.19 -4.49
C LEU A 93 10.82 0.48 -3.15
N GLY A 94 12.05 -0.03 -2.96
CA GLY A 94 12.48 -0.74 -1.76
C GLY A 94 11.91 -2.14 -1.65
N PHE A 95 11.41 -2.70 -2.76
CA PHE A 95 10.76 -4.00 -2.79
C PHE A 95 11.74 -5.17 -2.83
N TYR A 96 12.94 -4.92 -3.33
CA TYR A 96 14.05 -5.86 -3.30
C TYR A 96 15.29 -5.17 -2.70
N PRO A 97 16.14 -5.89 -1.97
CA PRO A 97 17.45 -5.37 -1.62
C PRO A 97 18.19 -5.08 -2.94
N VAL A 98 18.61 -3.82 -3.11
CA VAL A 98 19.41 -3.40 -4.27
C VAL A 98 20.57 -4.38 -4.39
N SER A 99 20.62 -5.09 -5.51
CA SER A 99 21.75 -5.95 -5.83
C SER A 99 22.94 -5.07 -6.21
N THR A 100 23.57 -4.46 -5.21
CA THR A 100 24.89 -3.85 -5.37
C THR A 100 25.88 -4.99 -5.51
N ASP A 101 26.10 -5.44 -6.74
CA ASP A 101 27.21 -6.33 -7.02
C ASP A 101 28.51 -5.57 -6.75
N GLY A 102 29.27 -6.10 -5.80
CA GLY A 102 30.40 -5.40 -5.20
C GLY A 102 30.62 -5.68 -3.72
N SER A 103 30.69 -6.97 -3.35
CA SER A 103 31.29 -7.46 -2.10
C SER A 103 30.54 -7.26 -0.77
N LYS A 104 30.11 -8.42 -0.24
CA LYS A 104 30.01 -8.87 1.17
C LYS A 104 28.60 -9.05 1.74
N LYS A 105 28.23 -10.34 1.74
CA LYS A 105 27.49 -11.11 2.75
C LYS A 105 26.31 -10.42 3.46
N ALA A 106 25.14 -10.87 3.03
CA ALA A 106 23.95 -11.16 3.82
C ALA A 106 24.18 -11.26 5.33
N GLU A 107 23.84 -10.19 6.04
CA GLU A 107 23.35 -10.23 7.41
C GLU A 107 22.69 -8.87 7.69
N ASN A 108 21.36 -8.80 7.48
CA ASN A 108 20.39 -7.93 8.17
C ASN A 108 19.19 -7.57 7.30
N SER A 109 18.37 -8.57 6.94
CA SER A 109 17.01 -8.34 6.47
C SER A 109 16.03 -7.90 7.58
N LYS A 110 16.49 -7.72 8.83
CA LYS A 110 15.66 -7.28 9.96
C LYS A 110 15.72 -5.77 10.26
N SER A 111 16.58 -5.00 9.60
CA SER A 111 16.94 -3.65 10.07
C SER A 111 16.06 -2.51 9.50
N LEU A 112 15.56 -2.59 8.27
CA LEU A 112 15.02 -1.38 7.61
C LEU A 112 13.61 -0.95 8.07
N PHE A 113 12.73 -1.88 8.44
CA PHE A 113 11.39 -1.51 8.94
C PHE A 113 11.35 -1.07 10.42
N ALA A 114 12.49 -1.13 11.14
CA ALA A 114 12.58 -0.57 12.49
C ALA A 114 12.60 0.97 12.48
N SER A 115 12.97 1.60 11.36
CA SER A 115 13.04 3.07 11.23
C SER A 115 11.71 3.75 10.90
N LEU A 116 10.66 3.00 10.57
CA LEU A 116 9.31 3.51 10.31
C LEU A 116 8.35 3.35 11.51
N ARG A 117 8.88 2.95 12.68
CA ARG A 117 8.15 2.81 13.95
C ARG A 117 8.39 3.97 14.94
N ARG A 118 8.51 5.21 14.48
CA ARG A 118 8.45 6.38 15.38
C ARG A 118 7.23 7.20 15.09
#